data_AF-A0A7V9I1H4-F1
#
_entry.id   AF-A0A7V9I1H4-F1
#
_cell.length_a   1.000
_cell.length_b   1.000
_cell.length_c   1.000
_cell.angle_alpha   90.00
_cell.angle_beta   90.00
_cell.angle_gamma   90.00
#
_symmetry.space_group_name_H-M   'P 1'
#
loop_
_entity.id
_entity.type
_entity.pdbx_description
1 polymer ?
#
loop_
_entity_poly.entity_id
_entity_poly.type
_entity_poly.pdbx_seq_one_letter_code
_entity_poly.pdbx_strand_id
1 'polypeptide(L)'
;MRRLVRWSLRVLVVVLVVAAAAVGYVYVASARLLARTYSITSLPDVPVRSDAASLVRGKYLVEHVAMCADCHDQDLGGKVVVDSAVMGRFASANLTSGQGGIGATYLNQDFVRAILHGVKRDGRTVVFM
;
A
#
# COMPACT_ATOMS: atom_id res chain seq x y z
N MET A 1 -24.80 -31.16 37.52
CA MET A 1 -24.78 -29.74 37.09
C MET A 1 -23.40 -29.07 37.30
N ARG A 2 -22.84 -28.98 38.52
CA ARG A 2 -21.54 -28.31 38.78
C ARG A 2 -20.30 -28.88 38.06
N ARG A 3 -20.29 -30.15 37.65
CA ARG A 3 -19.18 -30.74 36.88
C ARG A 3 -19.25 -30.33 35.40
N LEU A 4 -20.43 -30.41 34.79
CA LEU A 4 -20.66 -29.99 33.40
C LEU A 4 -20.31 -28.51 33.19
N VAL A 5 -20.76 -27.62 34.08
CA VAL A 5 -20.42 -26.19 34.05
C VAL A 5 -18.90 -25.95 34.09
N ARG A 6 -18.16 -26.70 34.92
CA ARG A 6 -16.69 -26.60 34.99
C ARG A 6 -16.00 -27.06 33.71
N TRP A 7 -16.51 -28.09 33.04
CA TRP A 7 -15.97 -28.54 31.76
C TRP A 7 -16.30 -27.55 30.63
N SER A 8 -17.53 -27.04 30.57
CA SER A 8 -17.92 -26.02 29.60
C SER A 8 -17.08 -24.75 29.73
N LEU A 9 -16.82 -24.29 30.96
CA LEU A 9 -15.95 -23.12 31.20
C LEU A 9 -14.51 -23.37 30.76
N ARG A 10 -13.95 -24.56 31.02
CA ARG A 10 -12.60 -24.90 30.55
C ARG A 10 -12.51 -24.91 29.02
N VAL A 11 -13.49 -25.51 28.35
CA VAL A 11 -13.55 -25.52 26.88
C VAL A 11 -13.65 -24.10 26.34
N LEU A 12 -14.52 -23.26 26.91
CA LEU A 12 -14.64 -21.86 26.51
C LEU A 12 -13.33 -21.10 26.67
N VAL A 13 -12.64 -21.25 27.80
CA VAL A 13 -11.33 -20.62 28.04
C VAL A 13 -10.30 -21.09 27.00
N VAL A 14 -10.24 -22.39 26.71
CA VAL A 14 -9.32 -22.92 25.70
C VAL A 14 -9.63 -22.34 24.32
N VAL A 15 -10.90 -22.28 23.92
CA VAL A 15 -11.32 -21.69 22.65
C VAL A 15 -10.92 -20.21 22.56
N LEU A 16 -11.17 -19.43 23.62
CA LEU A 16 -10.79 -18.02 23.65
C LEU A 16 -9.28 -17.81 23.60
N VAL A 17 -8.50 -18.64 24.29
CA VAL A 17 -7.03 -18.59 24.24
C VAL A 17 -6.52 -18.92 22.84
N VAL A 18 -7.05 -19.97 22.20
CA VAL A 18 -6.68 -20.34 20.84
C VAL A 18 -7.06 -19.23 19.85
N ALA A 19 -8.24 -18.63 19.97
CA ALA A 19 -8.67 -17.51 19.14
C ALA A 19 -7.76 -16.28 19.31
N ALA A 20 -7.43 -15.92 20.56
CA ALA A 20 -6.51 -14.82 20.84
C ALA A 20 -5.10 -15.08 20.30
N ALA A 21 -4.58 -16.31 20.44
CA ALA A 21 -3.29 -16.71 19.89
C ALA A 21 -3.28 -16.65 18.35
N ALA A 22 -4.35 -17.09 17.71
CA ALA A 22 -4.49 -17.02 16.25
C ALA A 22 -4.52 -15.56 15.76
N VAL A 23 -5.30 -14.68 16.40
CA VAL A 23 -5.34 -13.24 16.08
C VAL A 23 -3.97 -12.60 16.30
N GLY A 24 -3.31 -12.89 17.42
CA GLY A 24 -1.97 -12.39 17.73
C GLY A 24 -0.93 -12.84 16.70
N TYR A 25 -1.00 -14.11 16.27
CA TYR A 25 -0.14 -14.64 15.22
C TYR A 25 -0.36 -13.93 13.88
N VAL A 26 -1.61 -13.79 13.44
CA VAL A 26 -1.95 -13.09 12.18
C VAL A 26 -1.44 -11.65 12.23
N TYR A 27 -1.68 -10.92 13.33
CA TYR A 27 -1.20 -9.56 13.50
C TYR A 27 0.32 -9.45 13.37
N VAL A 28 1.07 -10.30 14.09
CA VAL A 28 2.54 -10.27 14.07
C VAL A 28 3.09 -10.70 12.72
N ALA A 29 2.49 -11.71 12.09
CA ALA A 29 2.88 -12.17 10.76
C ALA A 29 2.67 -11.06 9.72
N SER A 30 1.49 -10.42 9.71
CA SER A 30 1.19 -9.30 8.81
C SER A 30 2.10 -8.11 9.05
N ALA A 31 2.34 -7.73 10.32
CA ALA A 31 3.26 -6.64 10.66
C ALA A 31 4.69 -6.92 10.14
N ARG A 32 5.16 -8.16 10.28
CA ARG A 32 6.48 -8.57 9.76
C ARG A 32 6.54 -8.52 8.24
N LEU A 33 5.47 -8.89 7.54
CA LEU A 33 5.39 -8.80 6.09
C LEU A 33 5.41 -7.35 5.62
N LEU A 34 4.62 -6.47 6.25
CA LEU A 34 4.56 -5.05 5.92
C LEU A 34 5.84 -4.29 6.27
N ALA A 35 6.60 -4.78 7.25
CA ALA A 35 7.89 -4.21 7.63
C ALA A 35 9.06 -4.70 6.77
N ARG A 36 8.85 -5.66 5.85
CA ARG A 36 9.92 -6.12 4.96
C ARG A 36 10.40 -5.01 4.04
N THR A 37 11.71 -4.96 3.87
CA THR A 37 12.38 -4.05 2.95
C THR A 37 13.05 -4.83 1.83
N TYR A 38 12.90 -4.35 0.61
CA TYR A 38 13.46 -4.91 -0.60
C TYR A 38 14.49 -3.94 -1.17
N SER A 39 15.69 -4.44 -1.48
CA SER A 39 16.72 -3.67 -2.17
C SER A 39 16.63 -3.97 -3.66
N ILE A 40 16.35 -2.94 -4.47
CA ILE A 40 16.37 -3.04 -5.94
C ILE A 40 17.71 -2.49 -6.41
N THR A 41 18.66 -3.39 -6.67
CA THR A 41 20.06 -3.04 -6.96
C THR A 41 20.26 -2.49 -8.37
N SER A 42 19.37 -2.84 -9.31
CA SER A 42 19.43 -2.41 -10.71
C SER A 42 18.08 -1.86 -11.15
N LEU A 43 17.98 -0.55 -11.29
CA LEU A 43 16.87 0.09 -11.98
C LEU A 43 17.35 0.48 -13.38
N PRO A 44 16.52 0.27 -14.42
CA PRO A 44 16.85 0.80 -15.74
C PRO A 44 16.97 2.32 -15.65
N ASP A 45 18.00 2.87 -16.30
CA ASP A 45 18.09 4.31 -16.47
C ASP A 45 17.05 4.73 -17.51
N VAL A 46 15.99 5.38 -17.05
CA VAL A 46 14.89 5.86 -17.90
C VAL A 46 15.10 7.34 -18.14
N PRO A 47 15.54 7.76 -19.34
CA PRO A 47 15.71 9.18 -19.64
C PRO A 47 14.36 9.88 -19.62
N VAL A 48 14.16 10.79 -18.67
CA VAL A 48 12.93 11.57 -18.56
C VAL A 48 12.99 12.75 -19.51
N ARG A 49 12.10 12.73 -20.48
CA ARG A 49 11.96 13.78 -21.50
C ARG A 49 10.82 14.73 -21.13
N SER A 50 11.06 16.02 -21.29
CA SER A 50 10.09 17.09 -21.00
C SER A 50 9.56 17.80 -22.26
N ASP A 51 9.86 17.27 -23.45
CA ASP A 51 9.29 17.81 -24.69
C ASP A 51 7.78 17.59 -24.78
N ALA A 52 7.11 18.43 -25.57
CA ALA A 52 5.65 18.44 -25.66
C ALA A 52 5.05 17.08 -26.05
N ALA A 53 5.69 16.33 -26.95
CA ALA A 53 5.21 15.01 -27.36
C ALA A 53 5.30 14.00 -26.19
N SER A 54 6.40 14.05 -25.43
CA SER A 54 6.58 13.23 -24.23
C SER A 54 5.55 13.56 -23.15
N LEU A 55 5.23 14.85 -22.93
CA LEU A 55 4.20 15.27 -21.98
C LEU A 55 2.80 14.83 -22.40
N VAL A 56 2.42 14.98 -23.67
CA VAL A 56 1.13 14.51 -24.20
C VAL A 56 1.00 12.99 -24.04
N ARG A 57 2.06 12.25 -24.36
CA ARG A 57 2.08 10.79 -24.15
C ARG A 57 1.98 10.43 -22.67
N GLY A 58 2.72 11.12 -21.79
CA GLY A 58 2.68 10.90 -20.36
C GLY A 58 1.27 11.09 -19.78
N LYS A 59 0.60 12.17 -20.18
CA LYS A 59 -0.80 12.43 -19.82
C LYS A 59 -1.73 11.28 -20.26
N TYR A 60 -1.63 10.86 -21.53
CA TYR A 60 -2.43 9.74 -22.04
C TYR A 60 -2.21 8.44 -21.25
N LEU A 61 -0.96 8.13 -20.88
CA LEU A 61 -0.65 6.94 -20.09
C LEU A 61 -1.29 7.00 -18.70
N VAL A 62 -1.16 8.15 -18.01
CA VAL A 62 -1.71 8.37 -16.67
C VAL A 62 -3.24 8.28 -16.67
N GLU A 63 -3.90 8.87 -17.66
CA GLU A 63 -5.36 9.00 -17.70
C GLU A 63 -6.07 7.78 -18.29
N HIS A 64 -5.43 7.03 -19.20
CA HIS A 64 -6.13 6.03 -20.02
C HIS A 64 -5.51 4.63 -20.06
N VAL A 65 -4.22 4.49 -19.72
CA VAL A 65 -3.52 3.19 -19.83
C VAL A 65 -3.23 2.61 -18.46
N ALA A 66 -2.56 3.39 -17.62
CA ALA A 66 -2.23 3.00 -16.25
C ALA A 66 -3.32 3.40 -15.25
N MET A 67 -4.33 4.17 -15.68
CA MET A 67 -5.49 4.60 -14.88
C MET A 67 -5.10 5.16 -13.52
N CYS A 68 -3.98 5.90 -13.44
CA CYS A 68 -3.46 6.39 -12.17
C CYS A 68 -4.45 7.33 -11.48
N ALA A 69 -5.18 8.12 -12.28
CA ALA A 69 -6.18 9.06 -11.81
C ALA A 69 -7.40 8.40 -11.12
N ASP A 70 -7.64 7.10 -11.36
CA ASP A 70 -8.75 6.39 -10.73
C ASP A 70 -8.53 6.25 -9.21
N CYS A 71 -7.30 6.01 -8.79
CA CYS A 71 -6.94 5.95 -7.39
C CYS A 71 -6.35 7.26 -6.87
N HIS A 72 -5.52 7.96 -7.65
CA HIS A 72 -4.80 9.17 -7.22
C HIS A 72 -5.53 10.49 -7.48
N ASP A 73 -6.81 10.43 -7.87
CA ASP A 73 -7.60 11.59 -8.28
C ASP A 73 -7.13 12.23 -9.61
N GLN A 74 -7.98 13.05 -10.22
CA GLN A 74 -7.75 13.60 -11.57
C GLN A 74 -6.57 14.58 -11.62
N ASP A 75 -6.29 15.26 -10.52
CA ASP A 75 -5.13 16.15 -10.36
C ASP A 75 -3.89 15.42 -9.80
N LEU A 76 -3.98 14.10 -9.60
CA LEU A 76 -2.97 13.25 -8.97
C LEU A 76 -2.68 13.63 -7.50
N GLY A 77 -3.58 14.38 -6.85
CA GLY A 77 -3.49 14.85 -5.48
C GLY A 77 -3.73 13.77 -4.41
N GLY A 78 -4.17 12.58 -4.81
CA GLY A 78 -4.54 11.48 -3.93
C GLY A 78 -5.95 11.64 -3.34
N LYS A 79 -6.62 10.52 -3.06
CA LYS A 79 -7.94 10.50 -2.43
C LYS A 79 -8.12 9.27 -1.54
N VAL A 80 -9.15 9.33 -0.70
CA VAL A 80 -9.65 8.13 -0.01
C VAL A 80 -10.41 7.30 -1.04
N VAL A 81 -9.86 6.14 -1.40
CA VAL A 81 -10.45 5.24 -2.39
C VAL A 81 -11.46 4.30 -1.74
N VAL A 82 -11.20 3.89 -0.50
CA VAL A 82 -12.10 3.04 0.28
C VAL A 82 -12.17 3.57 1.70
N ASP A 83 -13.38 3.67 2.25
CA ASP A 83 -13.62 3.94 3.66
C ASP A 83 -14.82 3.10 4.12
N SER A 84 -14.57 1.99 4.80
CA SER A 84 -15.63 1.11 5.29
C SER A 84 -15.23 0.35 6.55
N ALA A 85 -16.22 -0.09 7.32
CA ALA A 85 -15.98 -0.85 8.55
C ALA A 85 -15.36 -2.25 8.30
N VAL A 86 -15.58 -2.84 7.12
CA VAL A 86 -15.12 -4.20 6.80
C VAL A 86 -13.74 -4.18 6.15
N MET A 87 -13.50 -3.26 5.22
CA MET A 87 -12.21 -3.18 4.50
C MET A 87 -11.24 -2.18 5.15
N GLY A 88 -11.71 -1.28 6.01
CA GLY A 88 -10.90 -0.20 6.57
C GLY A 88 -10.82 1.00 5.61
N ARG A 89 -9.78 1.82 5.82
CA ARG A 89 -9.55 3.05 5.07
C ARG A 89 -8.30 2.94 4.19
N PHE A 90 -8.48 3.03 2.88
CA PHE A 90 -7.41 3.07 1.90
C PHE A 90 -7.37 4.45 1.25
N ALA A 91 -6.20 5.10 1.35
CA ALA A 91 -5.94 6.38 0.72
C ALA A 91 -4.72 6.24 -0.19
N SER A 92 -4.83 6.78 -1.40
CA SER A 92 -3.73 6.88 -2.34
C SER A 92 -2.84 8.07 -2.00
N ALA A 93 -1.59 8.03 -2.46
CA ALA A 93 -0.62 9.10 -2.21
C ALA A 93 -0.90 10.34 -3.07
N ASN A 94 -0.59 11.52 -2.56
CA ASN A 94 -0.48 12.72 -3.39
C ASN A 94 0.79 12.65 -4.24
N LEU A 95 0.66 12.50 -5.57
CA LEU A 95 1.78 12.36 -6.50
C LEU A 95 2.34 13.70 -6.98
N THR A 96 1.65 14.80 -6.70
CA THR A 96 2.06 16.14 -7.15
C THR A 96 3.37 16.60 -6.47
N SER A 97 3.95 17.68 -6.98
CA SER A 97 5.03 18.42 -6.30
C SER A 97 4.53 19.49 -5.33
N GLY A 98 3.21 19.58 -5.12
CA GLY A 98 2.58 20.53 -4.21
C GLY A 98 2.73 20.14 -2.72
N GLN A 99 2.05 20.87 -1.84
CA GLN A 99 2.11 20.60 -0.40
C GLN A 99 1.63 19.18 -0.08
N GLY A 100 2.45 18.42 0.66
CA GLY A 100 2.17 17.03 1.03
C GLY A 100 2.34 16.02 -0.10
N GLY A 101 2.74 16.46 -1.30
CA GLY A 101 2.96 15.61 -2.46
C GLY A 101 4.35 14.98 -2.50
N ILE A 102 4.41 13.71 -2.92
CA ILE A 102 5.69 12.98 -3.00
C ILE A 102 6.54 13.43 -4.19
N GLY A 103 5.95 14.06 -5.21
CA GLY A 103 6.65 14.57 -6.39
C GLY A 103 7.70 15.65 -6.07
N ALA A 104 7.64 16.27 -4.89
CA ALA A 104 8.68 17.20 -4.43
C ALA A 104 9.93 16.49 -3.86
N THR A 105 9.83 15.21 -3.49
CA THR A 105 10.89 14.47 -2.77
C THR A 105 11.33 13.18 -3.45
N TYR A 106 10.51 12.62 -4.34
CA TYR A 106 10.82 11.44 -5.13
C TYR A 106 11.67 11.81 -6.34
N LEU A 107 12.72 11.02 -6.58
CA LEU A 107 13.48 11.07 -7.82
C LEU A 107 12.78 10.22 -8.89
N ASN A 108 13.15 10.42 -10.16
CA ASN A 108 12.63 9.60 -11.27
C ASN A 108 12.82 8.09 -11.00
N GLN A 109 13.97 7.71 -10.42
CA GLN A 109 14.25 6.32 -10.04
C GLN A 109 13.33 5.80 -8.94
N ASP A 110 12.88 6.64 -8.02
CA ASP A 110 11.92 6.24 -6.98
C ASP A 110 10.54 5.96 -7.60
N PHE A 111 10.13 6.75 -8.59
CA PHE A 111 8.91 6.47 -9.36
C PHE A 111 9.03 5.19 -10.19
N VAL A 112 10.15 5.00 -10.91
CA VAL A 112 10.41 3.75 -11.66
C VAL A 112 10.36 2.55 -10.71
N ARG A 113 10.97 2.65 -9.53
CA ARG A 113 10.93 1.59 -8.51
C ARG A 113 9.51 1.31 -8.02
N ALA A 114 8.74 2.36 -7.72
CA ALA A 114 7.37 2.20 -7.23
C ALA A 114 6.46 1.59 -8.31
N ILE A 115 6.55 2.06 -9.56
CA ILE A 115 5.67 1.65 -10.65
C ILE A 115 6.03 0.25 -11.16
N LEU A 116 7.31 -0.04 -11.40
CA LEU A 116 7.72 -1.30 -12.03
C LEU A 116 7.96 -2.43 -11.03
N HIS A 117 8.29 -2.10 -9.78
CA HIS A 117 8.64 -3.11 -8.77
C HIS A 117 7.72 -3.09 -7.55
N GLY A 118 6.79 -2.14 -7.43
CA GLY A 118 5.92 -2.04 -6.25
C GLY A 118 6.69 -1.77 -4.96
N VAL A 119 7.85 -1.12 -5.03
CA VAL A 119 8.72 -0.83 -3.88
C VAL A 119 8.93 0.67 -3.75
N LYS A 120 8.67 1.21 -2.57
CA LYS A 120 8.85 2.63 -2.25
C LYS A 120 10.32 3.02 -2.14
N ARG A 121 10.59 4.32 -2.01
CA ARG A 121 11.94 4.85 -1.77
C ARG A 121 12.63 4.22 -0.55
N ASP A 122 11.86 3.94 0.51
CA ASP A 122 12.34 3.34 1.76
C ASP A 122 12.49 1.81 1.71
N GLY A 123 12.29 1.20 0.54
CA GLY A 123 12.41 -0.24 0.34
C GLY A 123 11.17 -1.04 0.76
N ARG A 124 10.17 -0.44 1.40
CA ARG A 124 8.93 -1.15 1.76
C ARG A 124 8.02 -1.29 0.55
N THR A 125 7.18 -2.32 0.54
CA THR A 125 6.19 -2.55 -0.52
C THR A 125 5.15 -1.44 -0.58
N VAL A 126 4.71 -1.10 -1.78
CA VAL A 126 3.51 -0.30 -2.03
C VAL A 126 2.30 -1.19 -1.77
N VAL A 127 1.57 -0.92 -0.69
CA VAL A 127 0.45 -1.77 -0.24
C VAL A 127 -0.82 -1.50 -1.04
N PHE A 128 -0.98 -0.26 -1.51
CA PHE A 128 -2.13 0.21 -2.25
C PHE A 128 -1.68 1.36 -3.15
N MET A 129 -2.12 1.32 -4.41
CA MET A 129 -1.99 2.40 -5.39
C MET A 129 -3.37 2.93 -5.68
#